data_AF-A0A1A2JNJ6-F1
#
_entry.id   AF-A0A1A2JNJ6-F1
#
_cell.length_a   1.000
_cell.length_b   1.000
_cell.length_c   1.000
_cell.angle_alpha   90.00
_cell.angle_beta   90.00
_cell.angle_gamma   90.00
#
_symmetry.space_group_name_H-M   'P 1'
#
loop_
_entity.id
_entity.type
_entity.pdbx_description
1 polymer ?
#
loop_
_entity_poly.entity_id
_entity_poly.type
_entity_poly.pdbx_seq_one_letter_code
_entity_poly.pdbx_strand_id
1 'polypeptide(L)'
;MPSERVPPPPPKSAPGWYPDPAGVGHGLQRYFDGTDWTTEWAFATEPPKKGVPGKAALALATLGALVLLVLVGRSWVFDAKSDSAPPSSAAASPPSSTEAPPSTPPGPKKPDGVTFTTAPGPNGDVVDARFAIRDNYSEQMIKDGARMDTIDILRYARTTYPDASAVNVQGTFPMTDPYGNTSTQVAIDLTYSRATLNKINFDGITKASIWEIRDSGTILAAFQP
;
A
#
# COMPACT_ATOMS: atom_id res chain seq x y z
N MET A 1 -59.10 28.59 26.78
CA MET A 1 -58.00 28.35 25.83
C MET A 1 -57.00 27.39 26.47
N PRO A 2 -56.75 26.20 25.91
CA PRO A 2 -55.61 25.38 26.29
C PRO A 2 -54.32 26.02 25.76
N SER A 3 -53.23 26.00 26.53
CA SER A 3 -51.93 26.49 26.06
C SER A 3 -51.30 25.48 25.11
N GLU A 4 -51.01 25.90 23.88
CA GLU A 4 -50.38 25.07 22.87
C GLU A 4 -48.91 24.78 23.25
N ARG A 5 -48.57 23.49 23.44
CA ARG A 5 -47.21 23.08 23.74
C ARG A 5 -46.43 22.99 22.43
N VAL A 6 -45.60 23.98 22.15
CA VAL A 6 -44.60 23.90 21.08
C VAL A 6 -43.73 22.66 21.35
N PRO A 7 -43.59 21.72 20.39
CA PRO A 7 -42.73 20.57 20.57
C PRO A 7 -41.26 21.01 20.66
N PRO A 8 -40.42 20.31 21.45
CA PRO A 8 -38.99 20.62 21.49
C PRO A 8 -38.36 20.44 20.09
N PRO A 9 -37.35 21.24 19.73
CA PRO A 9 -36.64 21.06 18.47
C PRO A 9 -36.00 19.66 18.42
N PRO A 10 -35.87 19.06 17.22
CA PRO A 10 -35.23 17.76 17.07
C PRO A 10 -33.78 17.81 17.61
N PRO A 11 -33.28 16.72 18.21
CA PRO A 11 -31.91 16.68 18.70
C PRO A 11 -30.95 16.85 17.52
N LYS A 12 -30.10 17.88 17.58
CA LYS A 12 -28.98 18.03 16.63
C LYS A 12 -28.03 16.85 16.82
N SER A 13 -27.55 16.29 15.70
CA SER A 13 -26.41 15.37 15.73
C SER A 13 -25.21 16.07 16.38
N ALA A 14 -24.52 15.37 17.27
CA ALA A 14 -23.26 15.86 17.82
C ALA A 14 -22.17 15.88 16.73
N PRO A 15 -21.08 16.64 16.89
CA PRO A 15 -19.91 16.48 16.04
C PRO A 15 -19.34 15.06 16.20
N GLY A 16 -18.94 14.42 15.11
CA GLY A 16 -18.44 13.05 15.15
C GLY A 16 -18.34 12.33 13.81
N TRP A 17 -17.79 11.12 13.86
CA TRP A 17 -17.78 10.19 12.75
C TRP A 17 -19.14 9.49 12.63
N TYR A 18 -19.70 9.53 11.43
CA TYR A 18 -20.95 8.87 11.08
C TYR A 18 -20.83 8.22 9.69
N PRO A 19 -21.63 7.19 9.37
CA PRO A 19 -21.97 6.92 7.98
C PRO A 19 -22.51 8.22 7.35
N ASP A 20 -22.01 8.58 6.17
CA ASP A 20 -22.56 9.69 5.37
C ASP A 20 -24.08 9.44 5.10
N PRO A 21 -24.89 10.45 4.79
CA PRO A 21 -26.27 10.28 4.31
C PRO A 21 -26.46 10.03 2.79
N ALA A 22 -25.52 10.40 1.92
CA ALA A 22 -25.61 10.33 0.44
C ALA A 22 -25.20 8.97 -0.21
N GLY A 23 -25.12 7.91 0.62
CA GLY A 23 -23.67 5.55 1.29
C GLY A 23 -22.22 5.06 0.96
N VAL A 24 -21.27 5.35 1.86
CA VAL A 24 -19.86 4.99 1.65
C VAL A 24 -19.65 3.48 1.80
N GLY A 25 -19.75 2.81 0.67
CA GLY A 25 -19.41 1.40 0.47
C GLY A 25 -18.00 1.11 0.97
N HIS A 26 -17.72 -0.17 1.22
CA HIS A 26 -16.48 -0.62 1.89
C HIS A 26 -16.35 -0.10 3.34
N GLY A 27 -17.40 0.52 3.87
CA GLY A 27 -17.51 0.90 5.27
C GLY A 27 -16.65 2.10 5.63
N LEU A 28 -16.59 3.15 4.81
CA LEU A 28 -16.08 4.43 5.28
C LEU A 28 -17.16 5.21 6.07
N GLN A 29 -16.69 6.17 6.85
CA GLN A 29 -17.45 7.15 7.60
C GLN A 29 -16.93 8.55 7.25
N ARG A 30 -17.75 9.56 7.46
CA ARG A 30 -17.42 10.96 7.22
C ARG A 30 -17.61 11.76 8.50
N TYR A 31 -16.79 12.79 8.71
CA TYR A 31 -16.90 13.62 9.91
C TYR A 31 -17.94 14.74 9.71
N PHE A 32 -18.93 14.77 10.59
CA PHE A 32 -19.92 15.84 10.71
C PHE A 32 -19.50 16.78 11.84
N ASP A 33 -19.51 18.09 11.62
CA ASP A 33 -18.99 19.08 12.60
C ASP A 33 -20.03 19.60 13.61
N GLY A 34 -21.28 19.11 13.53
CA GLY A 34 -22.43 19.61 14.28
C GLY A 34 -23.34 20.56 13.48
N THR A 35 -22.88 21.01 12.32
CA THR A 35 -23.61 21.86 11.36
C THR A 35 -23.59 21.25 9.96
N ASP A 36 -22.41 20.89 9.46
CA ASP A 36 -22.16 20.45 8.09
C ASP A 36 -21.24 19.21 8.00
N TRP A 37 -21.20 18.58 6.82
CA TRP A 37 -20.35 17.43 6.53
C TRP A 37 -19.01 17.87 5.93
N THR A 38 -17.93 17.71 6.69
CA THR A 38 -16.56 18.06 6.29
C THR A 38 -16.07 17.24 5.09
N THR A 39 -14.86 17.51 4.59
CA THR A 39 -14.18 16.66 3.60
C THR A 39 -13.37 15.53 4.24
N GLU A 40 -13.50 15.29 5.54
CA GLU A 40 -12.75 14.24 6.25
C GLU A 40 -13.49 12.90 6.23
N TRP A 41 -12.74 11.84 5.88
CA TRP A 41 -13.22 10.46 5.78
C TRP A 41 -12.38 9.55 6.66
N ALA A 42 -12.97 8.51 7.26
CA ALA A 42 -12.29 7.46 8.01
C ALA A 42 -12.85 6.08 7.62
N PHE A 43 -12.17 4.98 7.94
CA PHE A 43 -12.81 3.67 7.92
C PHE A 43 -13.67 3.45 9.17
N ALA A 44 -14.75 2.68 9.04
CA ALA A 44 -15.62 2.33 10.13
C ALA A 44 -14.91 1.35 11.08
N THR A 45 -14.36 1.87 12.17
CA THR A 45 -14.03 1.03 13.32
C THR A 45 -15.30 0.30 13.77
N GLU A 46 -15.24 -1.02 13.90
CA GLU A 46 -16.29 -1.75 14.61
C GLU A 46 -16.40 -1.14 16.02
N PRO A 47 -17.60 -0.77 16.51
CA PRO A 47 -17.74 -0.33 17.89
C PRO A 47 -17.21 -1.45 18.80
N PRO A 48 -16.27 -1.16 19.72
CA PRO A 48 -15.53 -2.18 20.44
C PRO A 48 -16.49 -3.13 21.13
N LYS A 49 -16.52 -4.39 20.67
CA LYS A 49 -17.52 -5.40 21.04
C LYS A 49 -17.60 -5.47 22.57
N LYS A 50 -18.73 -4.98 23.13
CA LYS A 50 -18.95 -4.87 24.59
C LYS A 50 -18.50 -6.17 25.26
N GLY A 51 -17.49 -6.06 26.12
CA GLY A 51 -16.67 -7.19 26.54
C GLY A 51 -17.49 -8.39 27.01
N VAL A 52 -17.35 -9.52 26.33
CA VAL A 52 -17.94 -10.79 26.77
C VAL A 52 -17.32 -11.14 28.13
N PRO A 53 -18.12 -11.27 29.21
CA PRO A 53 -17.58 -11.49 30.55
C PRO A 53 -16.79 -12.81 30.62
N GLY A 54 -15.63 -12.76 31.27
CA GLY A 54 -14.59 -13.77 31.10
C GLY A 54 -14.97 -15.17 31.57
N LYS A 55 -15.02 -16.14 30.63
CA LYS A 55 -14.97 -17.59 30.89
C LYS A 55 -14.57 -18.42 29.65
N ALA A 56 -13.56 -17.94 28.89
CA ALA A 56 -13.08 -18.58 27.67
C ALA A 56 -11.55 -18.87 27.64
N ALA A 57 -10.86 -18.72 28.77
CA ALA A 57 -9.39 -18.81 28.85
C ALA A 57 -8.81 -20.25 28.90
N LEU A 58 -9.54 -21.27 28.41
CA LEU A 58 -9.16 -22.68 28.61
C LEU A 58 -9.51 -23.61 27.42
N ALA A 59 -9.36 -23.13 26.18
CA ALA A 59 -9.64 -23.96 24.99
C ALA A 59 -8.81 -23.57 23.74
N LEU A 60 -7.47 -23.55 23.83
CA LEU A 60 -6.58 -23.61 22.65
C LEU A 60 -5.10 -23.98 22.93
N ALA A 61 -4.72 -24.30 24.17
CA ALA A 61 -3.35 -24.69 24.53
C ALA A 61 -2.88 -26.05 23.96
N THR A 62 -3.78 -26.81 23.31
CA THR A 62 -3.55 -28.17 22.81
C THR A 62 -2.85 -28.25 21.45
N LEU A 63 -2.77 -27.16 20.69
CA LEU A 63 -2.20 -27.16 19.32
C LEU A 63 -0.67 -26.95 19.28
N GLY A 64 -0.07 -26.41 20.35
CA GLY A 64 1.39 -26.19 20.41
C GLY A 64 2.22 -27.46 20.55
N ALA A 65 1.66 -28.52 21.16
CA ALA A 65 2.39 -29.76 21.45
C ALA A 65 2.69 -30.61 20.20
N LEU A 66 1.89 -30.50 19.13
CA LEU A 66 2.02 -31.37 17.95
C LEU A 66 3.13 -30.92 16.99
N VAL A 67 3.39 -29.62 16.89
CA VAL A 67 4.39 -29.05 15.97
C VAL A 67 5.82 -29.36 16.42
N LEU A 68 6.06 -29.38 17.74
CA LEU A 68 7.38 -29.65 18.33
C LEU A 68 7.90 -31.07 18.05
N LEU A 69 7.03 -32.03 17.79
CA LEU A 69 7.40 -33.43 17.55
C LEU A 69 7.90 -33.69 16.12
N VAL A 70 7.52 -32.85 15.14
CA VAL A 70 7.90 -33.00 13.73
C VAL A 70 9.35 -32.54 13.47
N LEU A 71 9.86 -31.58 14.24
CA LEU A 71 11.16 -30.93 13.99
C LEU A 71 12.39 -31.75 14.44
N VAL A 72 12.21 -32.83 15.20
CA VAL A 72 13.31 -33.65 15.73
C VAL A 72 13.82 -34.70 14.72
N GLY A 73 13.06 -34.98 13.65
CA GLY A 73 13.22 -36.20 12.87
C GLY A 73 14.19 -36.21 11.68
N ARG A 74 14.92 -35.13 11.34
CA ARG A 74 15.59 -35.06 10.00
C ARG A 74 16.90 -34.26 9.87
N SER A 75 17.90 -34.51 10.72
CA SER A 75 19.26 -33.95 10.54
C SER A 75 20.42 -34.90 10.90
N TRP A 76 20.65 -35.94 10.09
CA TRP A 76 21.92 -36.68 9.98
C TRP A 76 22.04 -37.26 8.54
N VAL A 77 23.19 -37.42 7.88
CA VAL A 77 24.46 -36.62 7.81
C VAL A 77 25.33 -37.22 6.67
N PHE A 78 25.96 -36.38 5.82
CA PHE A 78 27.10 -36.63 4.88
C PHE A 78 26.93 -37.78 3.82
N ASP A 79 27.16 -37.58 2.52
CA ASP A 79 28.34 -37.09 1.75
C ASP A 79 29.41 -38.16 1.46
N ALA A 80 29.72 -38.34 0.17
CA ALA A 80 30.88 -39.07 -0.35
C ALA A 80 31.24 -38.54 -1.75
N LYS A 81 32.51 -38.19 -1.96
CA LYS A 81 33.05 -37.52 -3.16
C LYS A 81 34.08 -38.42 -3.88
N SER A 82 34.08 -38.43 -5.23
CA SER A 82 35.26 -38.18 -6.09
C SER A 82 35.17 -38.67 -7.55
N ASP A 83 35.36 -37.71 -8.47
CA ASP A 83 36.36 -37.70 -9.57
C ASP A 83 36.56 -38.91 -10.52
N SER A 84 36.31 -38.72 -11.83
CA SER A 84 37.20 -39.11 -12.96
C SER A 84 36.65 -38.68 -14.34
N ALA A 85 37.54 -38.50 -15.35
CA ALA A 85 37.23 -38.08 -16.73
C ALA A 85 38.43 -38.40 -17.69
N PRO A 86 38.36 -38.17 -19.02
CA PRO A 86 37.21 -38.01 -19.92
C PRO A 86 37.09 -39.25 -20.88
N PRO A 87 37.52 -39.36 -22.17
CA PRO A 87 38.00 -38.41 -23.20
C PRO A 87 37.12 -38.30 -24.49
N SER A 88 37.32 -37.19 -25.22
CA SER A 88 37.19 -36.93 -26.68
C SER A 88 36.22 -37.68 -27.60
N SER A 89 35.41 -36.89 -28.32
CA SER A 89 35.47 -36.86 -29.79
C SER A 89 35.20 -35.45 -30.31
N ALA A 90 35.92 -35.01 -31.34
CA ALA A 90 35.86 -33.67 -31.89
C ALA A 90 35.43 -33.67 -33.35
N ALA A 91 34.61 -32.69 -33.75
CA ALA A 91 34.37 -32.32 -35.13
C ALA A 91 34.42 -30.79 -35.21
N ALA A 92 35.34 -30.25 -36.02
CA ALA A 92 35.61 -28.82 -36.09
C ALA A 92 35.28 -28.27 -37.49
N SER A 93 34.66 -27.10 -37.53
CA SER A 93 34.70 -26.16 -38.67
C SER A 93 34.39 -24.74 -38.16
N PRO A 94 34.90 -23.67 -38.81
CA PRO A 94 35.27 -22.47 -38.08
C PRO A 94 34.40 -21.24 -38.49
N PRO A 95 34.78 -19.97 -38.29
CA PRO A 95 33.92 -19.03 -37.55
C PRO A 95 33.17 -18.03 -38.44
N SER A 96 32.02 -17.56 -37.93
CA SER A 96 31.42 -16.28 -38.34
C SER A 96 31.35 -15.34 -37.14
N SER A 97 32.16 -14.28 -37.16
CA SER A 97 32.14 -13.24 -36.14
C SER A 97 30.91 -12.35 -36.31
N THR A 98 29.89 -12.58 -35.50
CA THR A 98 28.90 -11.55 -35.15
C THR A 98 28.88 -11.42 -33.63
N GLU A 99 29.75 -10.56 -33.12
CA GLU A 99 29.65 -10.07 -31.74
C GLU A 99 28.37 -9.23 -31.66
N ALA A 100 27.28 -9.84 -31.17
CA ALA A 100 26.11 -9.08 -30.78
C ALA A 100 26.53 -8.10 -29.66
N PRO A 101 26.14 -6.81 -29.73
CA PRO A 101 26.52 -5.85 -28.71
C PRO A 101 26.05 -6.36 -27.34
N PRO A 102 26.83 -6.14 -26.26
CA PRO A 102 26.54 -6.70 -24.95
C PRO A 102 25.13 -6.27 -24.52
N SER A 103 24.24 -7.26 -24.36
CA SER A 103 22.85 -7.02 -23.99
C SER A 103 22.80 -6.22 -22.71
N THR A 104 22.39 -4.95 -22.81
CA THR A 104 22.10 -4.10 -21.65
C THR A 104 21.23 -4.89 -20.68
N PRO A 105 21.58 -4.97 -19.39
CA PRO A 105 20.77 -5.68 -18.41
C PRO A 105 19.31 -5.25 -18.53
N PRO A 106 18.33 -6.17 -18.45
CA PRO A 106 16.92 -5.82 -18.56
C PRO A 106 16.62 -4.72 -17.54
N GLY A 107 16.07 -3.60 -18.04
CA GLY A 107 15.80 -2.42 -17.22
C GLY A 107 14.93 -2.74 -16.00
N PRO A 108 14.95 -1.89 -14.95
CA PRO A 108 14.20 -2.14 -13.72
C PRO A 108 12.73 -2.46 -14.06
N LYS A 109 12.18 -3.54 -13.48
CA LYS A 109 10.78 -3.91 -13.77
C LYS A 109 9.88 -2.76 -13.34
N LYS A 110 9.12 -2.20 -14.28
CA LYS A 110 8.06 -1.24 -13.99
C LYS A 110 7.00 -1.87 -13.08
N PRO A 111 6.56 -1.20 -11.99
CA PRO A 111 5.43 -1.63 -11.18
C PRO A 111 4.14 -1.79 -12.00
N ASP A 112 3.42 -2.89 -11.77
CA ASP A 112 2.19 -3.21 -12.49
C ASP A 112 1.06 -2.24 -12.09
N GLY A 113 0.21 -1.85 -13.05
CA GLY A 113 -0.92 -0.94 -12.80
C GLY A 113 -0.58 0.56 -12.63
N VAL A 114 0.71 0.94 -12.67
CA VAL A 114 1.15 2.33 -12.50
C VAL A 114 1.35 3.03 -13.85
N THR A 115 0.91 4.28 -13.98
CA THR A 115 1.25 5.19 -15.09
C THR A 115 2.29 6.20 -14.62
N PHE A 116 3.37 6.37 -15.39
CA PHE A 116 4.40 7.39 -15.14
C PHE A 116 4.36 8.42 -16.27
N THR A 117 4.40 9.71 -15.92
CA THR A 117 4.46 10.84 -16.86
C THR A 117 5.43 11.90 -16.34
N THR A 118 6.31 12.40 -17.20
CA THR A 118 7.25 13.48 -16.87
C THR A 118 6.64 14.84 -17.24
N ALA A 119 6.72 15.82 -16.34
CA ALA A 119 6.25 17.19 -16.55
C ALA A 119 7.34 18.20 -16.11
N PRO A 120 7.54 19.33 -16.82
CA PRO A 120 8.50 20.34 -16.39
C PRO A 120 8.10 20.98 -15.05
N GLY A 121 9.00 20.96 -14.07
CA GLY A 121 8.83 21.61 -12.77
C GLY A 121 9.76 22.81 -12.57
N PRO A 122 9.53 23.62 -11.51
CA PRO A 122 10.31 24.84 -11.25
C PRO A 122 11.79 24.57 -10.92
N ASN A 123 12.14 23.33 -10.53
CA ASN A 123 13.49 22.90 -10.19
C ASN A 123 14.05 21.86 -11.19
N GLY A 124 13.50 21.83 -12.41
CA GLY A 124 13.68 20.76 -13.39
C GLY A 124 12.51 19.78 -13.41
N ASP A 125 12.59 18.75 -14.24
CA ASP A 125 11.49 17.81 -14.50
C ASP A 125 10.98 17.11 -13.23
N VAL A 126 9.69 16.82 -13.19
CA VAL A 126 9.00 16.07 -12.13
C VAL A 126 8.35 14.85 -12.75
N VAL A 127 8.41 13.71 -12.06
CA VAL A 127 7.75 12.48 -12.50
C VAL A 127 6.49 12.26 -11.68
N ASP A 128 5.34 12.42 -12.32
CA ASP A 128 4.05 11.98 -11.80
C ASP A 128 3.92 10.46 -11.96
N ALA A 129 3.70 9.75 -10.87
CA ALA A 129 3.34 8.34 -10.82
C ALA A 129 1.90 8.18 -10.31
N ARG A 130 1.01 7.63 -11.13
CA ARG A 130 -0.42 7.47 -10.82
C ARG A 130 -0.81 5.99 -10.77
N PHE A 131 -1.47 5.56 -9.71
CA PHE A 131 -1.94 4.18 -9.54
C PHE A 131 -3.31 4.11 -8.86
N ALA A 132 -4.04 3.01 -9.08
CA ALA A 132 -5.26 2.70 -8.35
C ALA A 132 -4.93 1.85 -7.12
N ILE A 133 -5.35 2.31 -5.94
CA ILE A 133 -5.27 1.57 -4.70
C ILE A 133 -6.31 0.45 -4.72
N ARG A 134 -5.88 -0.76 -4.36
CA ARG A 134 -6.72 -1.96 -4.35
C ARG A 134 -7.64 -1.97 -3.13
N ASP A 135 -8.93 -2.16 -3.38
CA ASP A 135 -10.08 -2.05 -2.47
C ASP A 135 -10.59 -3.39 -1.93
N ASN A 136 -10.29 -4.50 -2.62
CA ASN A 136 -10.79 -5.85 -2.34
C ASN A 136 -10.11 -6.56 -1.14
N TYR A 137 -9.70 -5.81 -0.11
CA TYR A 137 -9.00 -6.32 1.08
C TYR A 137 -9.51 -5.67 2.38
N SER A 138 -9.00 -6.08 3.55
CA SER A 138 -9.25 -5.37 4.80
C SER A 138 -8.52 -4.02 4.83
N GLU A 139 -9.03 -3.03 5.57
CA GLU A 139 -8.43 -1.68 5.72
C GLU A 139 -6.90 -1.72 5.86
N GLN A 140 -6.39 -2.53 6.79
CA GLN A 140 -4.94 -2.62 7.04
C GLN A 140 -4.17 -3.12 5.81
N MET A 141 -4.73 -4.06 5.05
CA MET A 141 -4.14 -4.57 3.81
C MET A 141 -4.27 -3.57 2.65
N ILE A 142 -5.33 -2.77 2.60
CA ILE A 142 -5.49 -1.66 1.65
C ILE A 142 -4.39 -0.61 1.91
N LYS A 143 -4.26 -0.15 3.17
CA LYS A 143 -3.23 0.79 3.63
C LYS A 143 -1.82 0.27 3.35
N ASP A 144 -1.52 -0.94 3.79
CA ASP A 144 -0.19 -1.54 3.62
C ASP A 144 0.14 -1.88 2.17
N GLY A 145 -0.86 -2.25 1.36
CA GLY A 145 -0.71 -2.40 -0.09
C GLY A 145 -0.28 -1.09 -0.75
N ALA A 146 -1.02 0.00 -0.50
CA ALA A 146 -0.69 1.32 -1.04
C ALA A 146 0.69 1.83 -0.58
N ARG A 147 1.11 1.53 0.65
CA ARG A 147 2.45 1.85 1.17
C ARG A 147 3.55 1.05 0.46
N MET A 148 3.35 -0.25 0.22
CA MET A 148 4.28 -1.08 -0.55
C MET A 148 4.36 -0.66 -2.02
N ASP A 149 3.21 -0.40 -2.66
CA ASP A 149 3.14 0.12 -4.02
C ASP A 149 3.89 1.46 -4.14
N THR A 150 3.79 2.33 -3.12
CA THR A 150 4.59 3.57 -3.03
C THR A 150 6.10 3.28 -2.99
N ILE A 151 6.56 2.30 -2.21
CA ILE A 151 7.98 1.93 -2.13
C ILE A 151 8.50 1.47 -3.50
N ASP A 152 7.77 0.59 -4.19
CA ASP A 152 8.18 0.06 -5.50
C ASP A 152 8.12 1.14 -6.60
N ILE A 153 7.13 2.04 -6.55
CA ILE A 153 7.04 3.23 -7.42
C ILE A 153 8.29 4.10 -7.27
N LEU A 154 8.67 4.47 -6.05
CA LEU A 154 9.79 5.36 -5.78
C LEU A 154 11.14 4.70 -6.10
N ARG A 155 11.26 3.39 -5.86
CA ARG A 155 12.42 2.55 -6.23
C ARG A 155 12.61 2.51 -7.74
N TYR A 156 11.55 2.23 -8.50
CA TYR A 156 11.56 2.25 -9.96
C TYR A 156 11.84 3.66 -10.52
N ALA A 157 11.22 4.69 -9.95
CA ALA A 157 11.41 6.05 -10.41
C ALA A 157 12.85 6.54 -10.20
N ARG A 158 13.46 6.25 -9.05
CA ARG A 158 14.89 6.57 -8.77
C ARG A 158 15.85 5.91 -9.76
N THR A 159 15.53 4.71 -10.25
CA THR A 159 16.38 3.96 -11.20
C THR A 159 16.11 4.31 -12.67
N THR A 160 14.90 4.75 -13.00
CA THR A 160 14.48 5.05 -14.38
C THR A 160 14.61 6.54 -14.74
N TYR A 161 14.45 7.43 -13.75
CA TYR A 161 14.48 8.88 -13.91
C TYR A 161 15.46 9.51 -12.90
N PRO A 162 16.76 9.20 -12.96
CA PRO A 162 17.76 9.74 -12.03
C PRO A 162 17.86 11.28 -12.09
N ASP A 163 17.41 11.87 -13.20
CA ASP A 163 17.39 13.31 -13.44
C ASP A 163 16.06 14.02 -13.15
N ALA A 164 15.08 13.32 -12.58
CA ALA A 164 13.91 13.96 -12.00
C ALA A 164 14.31 14.82 -10.78
N SER A 165 13.81 16.05 -10.68
CA SER A 165 13.94 16.92 -9.51
C SER A 165 13.12 16.39 -8.32
N ALA A 166 11.96 15.81 -8.60
CA ALA A 166 11.08 15.13 -7.67
C ALA A 166 10.25 14.05 -8.36
N VAL A 167 9.72 13.11 -7.57
CA VAL A 167 8.67 12.16 -7.95
C VAL A 167 7.43 12.49 -7.12
N ASN A 168 6.28 12.60 -7.78
CA ASN A 168 4.99 12.78 -7.11
C ASN A 168 4.14 11.52 -7.29
N VAL A 169 3.58 10.97 -6.21
CA VAL A 169 2.89 9.68 -6.21
C VAL A 169 1.43 9.87 -5.83
N GLN A 170 0.54 9.64 -6.78
CA GLN A 170 -0.92 9.76 -6.62
C GLN A 170 -1.57 8.38 -6.62
N GLY A 171 -2.14 7.99 -5.48
CA GLY A 171 -2.94 6.79 -5.32
C GLY A 171 -4.42 7.15 -5.26
N THR A 172 -5.22 6.62 -6.18
CA THR A 172 -6.67 6.84 -6.22
C THR A 172 -7.44 5.68 -5.61
N PHE A 173 -8.60 5.96 -5.02
CA PHE A 173 -9.46 4.95 -4.38
C PHE A 173 -10.93 5.14 -4.81
N PRO A 174 -11.66 4.06 -5.11
CA PRO A 174 -13.09 4.13 -5.39
C PRO A 174 -13.88 4.44 -4.11
N MET A 175 -14.81 5.37 -4.18
CA MET A 175 -15.79 5.65 -3.13
C MET A 175 -17.19 5.53 -3.71
N THR A 176 -17.95 4.52 -3.26
CA THR A 176 -19.39 4.44 -3.50
C THR A 176 -20.10 5.50 -2.67
N ASP A 177 -21.16 6.10 -3.19
CA ASP A 177 -22.06 6.97 -2.43
C ASP A 177 -23.24 6.19 -1.85
N PRO A 178 -23.81 6.62 -0.72
CA PRO A 178 -25.50 5.79 -0.09
C PRO A 178 -26.70 5.97 -1.01
N TYR A 179 -26.42 6.14 -2.31
CA TYR A 179 -27.32 5.80 -3.42
C TYR A 179 -26.79 4.66 -4.33
N GLY A 180 -25.50 4.32 -4.23
CA GLY A 180 -24.84 3.20 -4.94
C GLY A 180 -23.87 3.62 -6.05
N ASN A 181 -23.61 4.91 -6.25
CA ASN A 181 -22.77 5.42 -7.33
C ASN A 181 -21.29 5.44 -6.91
N THR A 182 -20.40 4.73 -7.62
CA THR A 182 -18.95 4.78 -7.34
C THR A 182 -18.25 5.88 -8.13
N SER A 183 -17.50 6.73 -7.40
CA SER A 183 -16.62 7.76 -7.96
C SER A 183 -15.19 7.61 -7.42
N THR A 184 -14.19 7.86 -8.26
CA THR A 184 -12.78 7.67 -7.91
C THR A 184 -12.15 8.96 -7.40
N GLN A 185 -11.66 8.97 -6.16
CA GLN A 185 -11.00 10.13 -5.54
C GLN A 185 -9.49 9.90 -5.39
N VAL A 186 -8.71 10.99 -5.26
CA VAL A 186 -7.30 10.91 -4.87
C VAL A 186 -7.23 10.69 -3.36
N ALA A 187 -6.69 9.54 -2.93
CA ALA A 187 -6.59 9.16 -1.53
C ALA A 187 -5.24 9.54 -0.90
N ILE A 188 -4.18 9.52 -1.72
CA ILE A 188 -2.84 10.01 -1.38
C ILE A 188 -2.27 10.79 -2.58
N ASP A 189 -1.55 11.88 -2.29
CA ASP A 189 -0.79 12.68 -3.24
C ASP A 189 0.53 13.04 -2.54
N LEU A 190 1.66 12.43 -2.94
CA LEU A 190 2.87 12.36 -2.12
C LEU A 190 4.13 12.76 -2.90
N THR A 191 4.77 13.86 -2.51
CA THR A 191 5.96 14.37 -3.19
C THR A 191 7.26 13.98 -2.49
N TYR A 192 8.23 13.46 -3.25
CA TYR A 192 9.58 13.12 -2.80
C TYR A 192 10.61 13.72 -3.76
N SER A 193 11.42 14.66 -3.27
CA SER A 193 12.54 15.26 -3.99
C SER A 193 13.65 14.25 -4.27
N ARG A 194 14.49 14.51 -5.28
CA ARG A 194 15.72 13.73 -5.55
C ARG A 194 16.63 13.65 -4.31
N ALA A 195 16.68 14.71 -3.51
CA ALA A 195 17.46 14.78 -2.28
C ALA A 195 16.93 13.83 -1.19
N THR A 196 15.62 13.60 -1.12
CA THR A 196 15.01 12.64 -0.20
C THR A 196 15.09 11.22 -0.77
N LEU A 197 14.76 11.00 -2.04
CA LEU A 197 14.91 9.71 -2.74
C LEU A 197 16.31 9.09 -2.61
N ASN A 198 17.36 9.93 -2.66
CA ASN A 198 18.74 9.48 -2.51
C ASN A 198 19.11 9.03 -1.08
N LYS A 199 18.39 9.50 -0.05
CA LYS A 199 18.57 9.09 1.36
C LYS A 199 17.84 7.77 1.67
N ILE A 200 16.83 7.39 0.90
CA ILE A 200 16.06 6.17 1.15
C ILE A 200 16.93 4.94 0.91
N ASN A 201 17.15 4.16 1.97
CA ASN A 201 17.58 2.76 1.85
C ASN A 201 16.36 1.92 1.48
N PHE A 202 16.20 1.65 0.20
CA PHE A 202 15.02 0.94 -0.32
C PHE A 202 14.91 -0.52 0.14
N ASP A 203 15.98 -1.12 0.68
CA ASP A 203 15.98 -2.50 1.18
C ASP A 203 15.77 -2.60 2.70
N GLY A 204 15.77 -1.45 3.40
CA GLY A 204 15.53 -1.35 4.84
C GLY A 204 14.37 -0.42 5.26
N ILE A 205 13.78 0.33 4.32
CA ILE A 205 12.66 1.24 4.61
C ILE A 205 11.38 0.45 4.95
N THR A 206 10.69 0.85 6.03
CA THR A 206 9.43 0.19 6.42
C THR A 206 8.24 0.82 5.71
N LYS A 207 7.20 0.02 5.45
CA LYS A 207 5.90 0.48 4.94
C LYS A 207 5.25 1.56 5.81
N ALA A 208 5.48 1.56 7.12
CA ALA A 208 4.95 2.58 8.02
C ALA A 208 5.72 3.91 7.92
N SER A 209 7.02 3.84 7.57
CA SER A 209 7.89 5.01 7.50
C SER A 209 7.84 5.74 6.15
N ILE A 210 7.50 5.06 5.04
CA ILE A 210 7.66 5.62 3.69
C ILE A 210 6.85 6.91 3.49
N TRP A 211 5.61 6.96 3.96
CA TRP A 211 4.75 8.14 3.84
C TRP A 211 5.17 9.27 4.79
N GLU A 212 5.76 8.95 5.94
CA GLU A 212 6.20 9.95 6.93
C GLU A 212 7.51 10.65 6.55
N ILE A 213 8.24 10.12 5.56
CA ILE A 213 9.41 10.77 4.95
C ILE A 213 9.10 11.47 3.62
N ARG A 214 7.81 11.74 3.31
CA ARG A 214 7.41 12.61 2.20
C ARG A 214 7.87 14.05 2.47
N ASP A 215 8.31 14.76 1.43
CA ASP A 215 8.70 16.17 1.56
C ASP A 215 7.47 17.08 1.61
N SER A 216 6.38 16.70 0.93
CA SER A 216 5.07 17.35 0.98
C SER A 216 3.96 16.42 0.47
N GLY A 217 2.71 16.90 0.52
CA GLY A 217 1.54 16.19 -0.03
C GLY A 217 0.48 15.80 1.01
N THR A 218 -0.63 15.24 0.53
CA THR A 218 -1.83 14.93 1.31
C THR A 218 -2.08 13.43 1.42
N ILE A 219 -2.74 13.05 2.53
CA ILE A 219 -3.23 11.69 2.82
C ILE A 219 -4.61 11.89 3.42
N LEU A 220 -5.66 11.33 2.80
CA LEU A 220 -7.01 11.35 3.40
C LEU A 220 -6.97 10.68 4.77
N ALA A 221 -7.76 11.16 5.75
CA ALA A 221 -7.71 10.65 7.12
C ALA A 221 -7.92 9.12 7.22
N ALA A 222 -8.75 8.54 6.34
CA ALA A 222 -8.96 7.10 6.20
C ALA A 222 -7.66 6.33 5.89
N PHE A 223 -6.67 6.95 5.26
CA PHE A 223 -5.39 6.35 4.88
C PHE A 223 -4.25 6.69 5.86
N GLN A 224 -4.47 7.52 6.87
CA GLN A 224 -3.43 7.89 7.85
C GLN A 224 -2.86 6.68 8.62
N PRO A 225 -1.60 6.77 9.09
CA PRO A 225 -0.79 5.65 9.56
C PRO A 225 -1.41 4.78 10.65
#